data_AF-A6N6V3-F1
#
_entry.id   AF-A6N6V3-F1
#
_cell.length_a   1.000
_cell.length_b   1.000
_cell.length_c   1.000
_cell.angle_alpha   90.00
_cell.angle_beta   90.00
_cell.angle_gamma   90.00
#
_symmetry.space_group_name_H-M   'P 1'
#
loop_
_entity.id
_entity.type
_entity.pdbx_description
1 polymer ?
#
loop_
_entity_poly.entity_id
_entity_poly.type
_entity_poly.pdbx_seq_one_letter_code
_entity_poly.pdbx_strand_id
1 'polypeptide(L)'
;GGGYLNAFTTKEHTCYYVRVLDEYLDRALDTLIDLAFRPRFPEREIEKEKEVILEEMKMYEDTPDEYIFDLFEELVYAGHPLAE
;
A
#
# COMPACT_ATOMS: atom_id res chain seq x y z
N GLY A 1 7.50 -15.31 -19.69
CA GLY A 1 6.88 -13.97 -19.77
C GLY A 1 6.34 -13.66 -18.39
N GLY A 2 6.96 -12.73 -17.68
CA GLY A 2 6.59 -12.40 -16.31
C GLY A 2 5.71 -11.15 -16.28
N GLY A 3 4.56 -11.24 -15.61
CA GLY A 3 3.74 -10.08 -15.27
C GLY A 3 4.35 -9.32 -14.07
N TYR A 4 4.10 -8.03 -14.00
CA TYR A 4 4.47 -7.19 -12.86
C TYR A 4 3.19 -6.79 -12.10
N LEU A 5 3.07 -7.22 -10.85
CA LEU A 5 1.99 -6.89 -9.93
C LEU A 5 2.53 -5.96 -8.85
N ASN A 6 1.83 -4.86 -8.57
CA ASN A 6 2.18 -3.97 -7.47
C ASN A 6 0.93 -3.27 -6.91
N ALA A 7 1.09 -2.59 -5.78
CA ALA A 7 0.07 -1.79 -5.14
C ALA A 7 0.67 -0.54 -4.48
N PHE A 8 -0.15 0.46 -4.22
CA PHE A 8 0.20 1.59 -3.38
C PHE A 8 -1.05 2.15 -2.68
N THR A 9 -0.83 2.84 -1.57
CA THR A 9 -1.89 3.51 -0.79
C THR A 9 -1.56 4.99 -0.66
N THR A 10 -2.58 5.83 -0.79
CA THR A 10 -2.57 7.25 -0.43
C THR A 10 -3.62 7.48 0.67
N LYS A 11 -3.69 8.69 1.21
CA LYS A 11 -4.69 9.07 2.23
C LYS A 11 -6.14 8.76 1.85
N GLU A 12 -6.45 8.72 0.56
CA GLU A 12 -7.82 8.58 0.08
C GLU A 12 -8.07 7.30 -0.74
N HIS A 13 -7.02 6.66 -1.27
CA HIS A 13 -7.17 5.56 -2.21
C HIS A 13 -6.08 4.51 -2.04
N THR A 14 -6.48 3.24 -2.16
CA THR A 14 -5.55 2.13 -2.38
C THR A 14 -5.72 1.60 -3.81
N CYS A 15 -4.61 1.44 -4.51
CA CYS A 15 -4.57 0.99 -5.90
C CYS A 15 -3.79 -0.31 -6.03
N TYR A 16 -4.37 -1.31 -6.71
CA TYR A 16 -3.72 -2.56 -7.10
C TYR A 16 -3.68 -2.62 -8.62
N TYR A 17 -2.52 -2.91 -9.21
CA TYR A 17 -2.40 -2.94 -10.67
C TYR A 17 -1.43 -4.01 -11.15
N VAL A 18 -1.67 -4.47 -12.38
CA VAL A 18 -0.87 -5.50 -13.02
C VAL A 18 -0.52 -5.10 -14.45
N ARG A 19 0.73 -5.36 -14.86
CA ARG A 19 1.20 -5.21 -16.25
C ARG A 19 1.57 -6.59 -16.78
N VAL A 20 0.86 -7.04 -17.82
CA VAL A 20 1.00 -8.37 -18.44
C VAL A 20 0.92 -8.28 -19.96
N LEU A 21 1.34 -9.34 -20.65
CA LEU A 21 1.00 -9.55 -22.05
C LEU A 21 -0.50 -9.80 -22.21
N ASP A 22 -1.02 -9.50 -23.39
CA ASP A 22 -2.44 -9.62 -23.75
C ASP A 22 -2.97 -11.05 -23.54
N GLU A 23 -2.18 -12.07 -23.87
CA GLU A 23 -2.51 -13.48 -23.66
C GLU A 23 -2.78 -13.86 -22.19
N TYR A 24 -2.38 -13.03 -21.22
CA TYR A 24 -2.57 -13.28 -19.79
C TYR A 24 -3.59 -12.34 -19.12
N LEU A 25 -4.30 -11.50 -19.90
CA LEU A 25 -5.20 -10.49 -19.35
C LEU A 25 -6.28 -11.08 -18.43
N ASP A 26 -6.98 -12.12 -18.88
CA ASP A 26 -8.08 -12.74 -18.12
C ASP A 26 -7.60 -13.25 -16.76
N ARG A 27 -6.47 -13.98 -16.75
CA ARG A 27 -5.87 -14.51 -15.53
C ARG A 27 -5.39 -13.41 -14.58
N ALA A 28 -4.84 -12.33 -15.13
CA ALA A 28 -4.34 -11.22 -14.35
C ALA A 28 -5.50 -10.46 -13.67
N LEU A 29 -6.64 -10.32 -14.36
CA LEU A 29 -7.85 -9.73 -13.82
C LEU A 29 -8.44 -10.59 -12.68
N ASP A 30 -8.53 -11.90 -12.87
CA ASP A 30 -8.99 -12.83 -11.81
C ASP A 30 -8.12 -12.68 -10.55
N THR A 31 -6.80 -12.60 -10.74
CA THR A 31 -5.85 -12.46 -9.63
C THR A 31 -6.04 -11.13 -8.90
N LEU A 32 -6.25 -10.01 -9.61
CA LEU A 32 -6.50 -8.70 -8.99
C LEU A 32 -7.82 -8.68 -8.21
N ILE A 33 -8.89 -9.29 -8.74
CA ILE A 33 -10.20 -9.35 -8.07
C ILE A 33 -10.11 -10.18 -6.79
N ASP A 34 -9.46 -11.34 -6.83
CA ASP A 34 -9.29 -12.18 -5.64
C ASP A 34 -8.44 -11.48 -4.57
N LEU A 35 -7.37 -10.79 -4.98
CA LEU A 35 -6.52 -10.02 -4.06
C LEU A 35 -7.31 -8.91 -3.36
N ALA A 36 -8.07 -8.12 -4.12
CA ALA A 36 -8.77 -6.94 -3.59
C ALA A 36 -10.03 -7.31 -2.77
N PHE A 37 -10.77 -8.33 -3.18
CA PHE A 37 -12.11 -8.60 -2.62
C PHE A 37 -12.21 -9.89 -1.80
N ARG A 38 -11.20 -10.77 -1.82
CA ARG A 38 -11.23 -12.05 -1.09
C ARG A 38 -9.98 -12.30 -0.23
N PRO A 39 -9.49 -11.34 0.55
CA PRO A 39 -8.33 -11.56 1.41
C PRO A 39 -8.69 -12.55 2.54
N ARG A 40 -7.78 -13.49 2.82
CA ARG A 40 -7.94 -14.49 3.89
C ARG A 40 -7.24 -14.14 5.20
N PHE A 41 -6.37 -13.13 5.17
CA PHE A 41 -5.56 -12.64 6.30
C PHE A 41 -5.09 -13.75 7.28
N PRO A 42 -4.23 -14.70 6.84
CA PRO A 42 -3.72 -15.73 7.73
C PRO A 42 -2.85 -15.09 8.83
N GLU A 43 -3.08 -15.45 10.10
CA GLU A 43 -2.41 -14.86 11.26
C GLU A 43 -0.88 -14.79 11.10
N ARG A 44 -0.27 -15.88 10.63
CA ARG A 44 1.18 -15.96 10.41
C ARG A 44 1.70 -14.92 9.42
N GLU A 45 0.92 -14.59 8.40
CA GLU A 45 1.33 -13.58 7.40
C GLU A 45 1.08 -12.16 7.93
N ILE A 46 0.04 -11.95 8.75
CA ILE A 46 -0.16 -10.68 9.47
C ILE A 46 1.03 -10.37 10.37
N GLU A 47 1.49 -11.34 11.16
CA GLU A 47 2.62 -11.13 12.08
C GLU A 47 3.91 -10.77 11.35
N LYS A 48 4.16 -11.38 10.19
CA LYS A 48 5.31 -11.01 9.35
C LYS A 48 5.17 -9.61 8.76
N GLU A 49 3.98 -9.25 8.27
CA GLU A 49 3.77 -7.95 7.65
C GLU A 49 3.94 -6.80 8.66
N LYS A 50 3.54 -7.02 9.93
CA LYS A 50 3.81 -6.06 11.01
C LYS A 50 5.30 -5.75 11.18
N GLU A 51 6.17 -6.77 11.09
CA GLU A 51 7.62 -6.56 11.17
C GLU A 51 8.13 -5.72 9.99
N VAL A 52 7.61 -5.95 8.78
CA VAL A 52 7.96 -5.16 7.59
C VAL A 52 7.53 -3.71 7.77
N ILE A 53 6.28 -3.46 8.18
CA ILE A 53 5.74 -2.11 8.41
C ILE A 53 6.56 -1.36 9.48
N LEU A 54 6.98 -2.05 10.55
CA LEU A 54 7.82 -1.44 11.58
C LEU A 54 9.19 -1.00 11.07
N GLU A 55 9.78 -1.73 10.11
CA GLU A 55 11.02 -1.30 9.46
C GLU A 55 10.78 -0.13 8.50
N GLU A 56 9.67 -0.11 7.77
CA GLU A 56 9.28 1.03 6.93
C GLU A 56 9.10 2.32 7.76
N MET A 57 8.42 2.25 8.91
CA MET A 57 8.23 3.39 9.82
C MET A 57 9.56 3.98 10.29
N LYS A 58 10.55 3.13 10.62
CA LYS A 58 11.89 3.61 11.02
C LYS A 58 12.60 4.35 9.89
N MET A 59 12.44 3.89 8.65
CA MET A 59 13.01 4.56 7.48
C MET A 59 12.41 5.94 7.24
N TYR A 60 11.11 6.11 7.50
CA TYR A 60 10.44 7.41 7.42
C TYR A 60 10.95 8.41 8.47
N GLU A 61 11.15 7.97 9.72
CA GLU A 61 11.71 8.82 10.78
C GLU A 61 13.13 9.32 10.44
N ASP A 62 13.89 8.52 9.68
CA ASP A 62 15.24 8.85 9.21
C ASP A 62 15.25 9.75 7.94
N THR A 63 14.08 10.23 7.48
CA THR A 63 13.92 11.07 6.28
C THR A 63 13.29 12.44 6.62
N PRO A 64 14.09 13.42 7.11
CA PRO A 64 13.59 14.68 7.66
C PRO A 64 12.82 15.57 6.67
N ASP A 65 13.11 15.43 5.37
CA ASP A 65 12.47 16.17 4.30
C ASP A 65 11.06 15.66 3.96
N GLU A 66 10.73 14.39 4.25
CA GLU A 66 9.36 13.89 4.15
C GLU A 66 8.57 14.26 5.41
N TYR A 67 9.18 14.10 6.60
CA TYR A 67 8.55 14.39 7.88
C TYR A 67 8.04 15.84 8.03
N ILE A 68 8.72 16.82 7.42
CA ILE A 68 8.25 18.21 7.44
C ILE A 68 6.93 18.41 6.66
N PHE A 69 6.70 17.63 5.60
CA PHE A 69 5.42 17.66 4.87
C PHE A 69 4.31 17.04 5.71
N ASP A 70 4.57 15.93 6.40
CA ASP A 70 3.58 15.29 7.28
C ASP A 70 3.14 16.24 8.40
N LEU A 71 4.09 16.89 9.08
CA LEU A 71 3.80 17.91 10.09
C LEU A 71 3.00 19.09 9.54
N PHE A 72 3.33 19.53 8.31
CA PHE A 72 2.59 20.60 7.66
C PHE A 72 1.15 20.18 7.36
N GLU A 73 0.95 18.96 6.85
CA GLU A 73 -0.37 18.42 6.57
C GLU A 73 -1.21 18.20 7.83
N GLU A 74 -0.61 17.72 8.93
CA GLU A 74 -1.27 17.58 10.23
C GLU A 74 -1.84 18.93 10.72
N LEU A 75 -1.07 20.01 10.55
CA LEU A 75 -1.52 21.37 10.89
C LEU A 75 -2.62 21.88 9.95
N VAL A 76 -2.51 21.62 8.65
CA VAL A 76 -3.50 22.05 7.64
C VAL A 76 -4.83 21.33 7.83
N TYR A 77 -4.78 20.03 8.14
CA TYR A 77 -5.96 19.17 8.31
C TYR A 77 -6.34 18.95 9.78
N ALA A 78 -5.88 19.81 10.71
CA ALA A 78 -6.11 19.65 12.13
C ALA A 78 -7.60 19.41 12.47
N GLY A 79 -7.89 18.27 13.10
CA GLY A 79 -9.25 17.84 13.45
C GLY A 79 -10.06 17.20 12.32
N HIS A 80 -9.46 16.98 11.14
CA HIS A 80 -10.03 16.24 10.02
C HIS A 80 -9.37 14.85 9.90
N PRO A 81 -10.07 13.79 9.43
CA PRO A 81 -9.49 12.46 9.21
C PRO A 81 -8.32 12.35 8.21
N LEU A 82 -7.91 13.47 7.59
CA LEU A 82 -6.77 13.54 6.67
C LEU A 82 -5.50 14.06 7.35
N ALA A 83 -5.63 14.61 8.57
CA ALA A 83 -4.50 14.69 9.47
C ALA A 83 -4.14 13.25 9.84
N GLU A 84 -2.93 12.84 9.46
CA GLU A 84 -2.37 11.54 9.85
C GLU A 84 -2.03 11.52 11.34
#